data_AF-A0A7Y6PPG4-F1
#
_entry.id   AF-A0A7Y6PPG4-F1
#
_cell.length_a   1.000
_cell.length_b   1.000
_cell.length_c   1.000
_cell.angle_alpha   90.00
_cell.angle_beta   90.00
_cell.angle_gamma   90.00
#
_symmetry.space_group_name_H-M   'P 1'
#
loop_
_entity.id
_entity.type
_entity.pdbx_description
1 polymer ?
#
loop_
_entity_poly.entity_id
_entity_poly.type
_entity_poly.pdbx_seq_one_letter_code
_entity_poly.pdbx_strand_id
1 'polypeptide(L)'
;MLQLDSIVTDLMFQATAAIDQQTLIEGLGGEEVLQTKQLLDVDRLDPRAEMELSPSMPFRHRGERRLMIIDDQATTPRQDPANDPLIKVDLRPFKESLITTCQKLPIRLGRLFALGSWSDAVICARSLRDLRGIALLPYALDPHVDVDGKRRGTPLSQKEFETKLAAYEKRLDELDDKQILARLGDGVTYEKRGDIHVIDVLEADGTWDQRKSIMLEQQLAAMDTFSLIPGAPSSAGKEEAAPAPSNGKAAAKPAAAAPAKAEPPKPEPKAEPKGPPLAAKELDGKIVLVFPPERFDLDVAAALGKRDWDAVVRRSDNLTGAMRDKIHRDGASWVAPLEFLSEVFVDGKPLTKQQFEKEARAVDGARALDVHFPRFGEVVLLEVPGKGRFVTSLTDRAERALDLVK
;
A
#
# COMPACT_ATOMS: atom_id res chain seq x y z
N MET A 1 25.30 -14.69 -15.92
CA MET A 1 24.21 -13.71 -15.79
C MET A 1 22.97 -14.52 -15.50
N LEU A 2 22.23 -14.24 -14.42
CA LEU A 2 21.03 -15.00 -14.09
C LEU A 2 19.95 -14.72 -15.13
N GLN A 3 19.23 -15.76 -15.56
CA GLN A 3 18.20 -15.65 -16.59
C GLN A 3 16.86 -15.26 -15.95
N LEU A 4 16.17 -14.27 -16.51
CA LEU A 4 14.80 -13.96 -16.08
C LEU A 4 13.91 -15.20 -16.27
N ASP A 5 12.93 -15.36 -15.39
CA ASP A 5 12.03 -16.50 -15.33
C ASP A 5 12.67 -17.86 -14.99
N SER A 6 13.96 -17.90 -14.61
CA SER A 6 14.51 -19.08 -13.92
C SER A 6 13.67 -19.41 -12.69
N ILE A 7 13.42 -20.69 -12.44
CA ILE A 7 12.72 -21.10 -11.21
C ILE A 7 13.69 -21.00 -10.05
N VAL A 8 13.27 -20.28 -9.02
CA VAL A 8 14.04 -20.03 -7.81
C VAL A 8 13.39 -20.75 -6.65
N THR A 9 14.16 -21.62 -6.00
CA THR A 9 13.87 -22.14 -4.67
C THR A 9 14.70 -21.35 -3.66
N ASP A 10 14.04 -20.53 -2.84
CA ASP A 10 14.67 -19.67 -1.85
C ASP A 10 14.42 -20.22 -0.44
N LEU A 11 15.49 -20.47 0.29
CA LEU A 11 15.49 -21.20 1.55
C LEU A 11 16.11 -20.35 2.66
N MET A 12 15.31 -20.04 3.68
CA MET A 12 15.76 -19.38 4.90
C MET A 12 15.82 -20.38 6.06
N PHE A 13 17.03 -20.59 6.57
CA PHE A 13 17.31 -21.56 7.63
C PHE A 13 17.07 -20.95 9.01
N GLN A 14 16.65 -21.78 9.97
CA GLN A 14 16.56 -21.39 11.37
C GLN A 14 17.93 -20.91 11.90
N ALA A 15 17.97 -19.81 12.66
CA ALA A 15 19.20 -19.12 13.05
C ALA A 15 20.23 -19.98 13.81
N THR A 16 19.76 -20.98 14.55
CA THR A 16 20.62 -21.84 15.39
C THR A 16 20.84 -23.22 14.79
N ALA A 17 20.37 -23.47 13.56
CA ALA A 17 20.52 -24.76 12.93
C ALA A 17 21.95 -24.97 12.44
N ALA A 18 22.67 -25.88 13.07
CA ALA A 18 23.90 -26.43 12.52
C ALA A 18 23.54 -27.52 11.51
N ILE A 19 23.93 -27.35 10.26
CA ILE A 19 23.73 -28.32 9.18
C ILE A 19 25.10 -28.55 8.55
N ASP A 20 25.54 -29.80 8.55
CA ASP A 20 26.74 -30.19 7.81
C ASP A 20 26.44 -30.29 6.31
N GLN A 21 27.50 -30.25 5.50
CA GLN A 21 27.37 -30.23 4.05
C GLN A 21 26.69 -31.48 3.49
N GLN A 22 26.93 -32.66 4.09
CA GLN A 22 26.34 -33.91 3.60
C GLN A 22 24.83 -33.90 3.82
N THR A 23 24.37 -33.56 5.03
CA THR A 23 22.95 -33.42 5.35
C THR A 23 22.27 -32.40 4.44
N LEU A 24 22.94 -31.26 4.16
CA LEU A 24 22.42 -30.24 3.23
C LEU A 24 22.21 -30.83 1.83
N ILE A 25 23.24 -31.44 1.25
CA ILE A 25 23.19 -31.99 -0.11
C ILE A 25 22.10 -33.07 -0.22
N GLU A 26 22.05 -34.01 0.73
CA GLU A 26 21.03 -35.06 0.77
C GLU A 26 19.61 -34.48 0.92
N GLY A 27 19.45 -33.45 1.76
CA GLY A 27 18.18 -32.74 1.94
C GLY A 27 17.71 -31.97 0.71
N LEU A 28 18.64 -31.54 -0.15
CA LEU A 28 18.38 -30.88 -1.44
C LEU A 28 18.12 -31.86 -2.59
N GLY A 29 18.16 -33.17 -2.33
CA GLY A 29 17.89 -34.22 -3.33
C GLY A 29 19.14 -34.91 -3.89
N GLY A 30 20.33 -34.64 -3.33
CA GLY A 30 21.60 -35.23 -3.73
C GLY A 30 22.38 -34.42 -4.76
N GLU A 31 23.65 -34.76 -4.97
CA GLU A 31 24.55 -34.01 -5.86
C GLU A 31 24.07 -33.98 -7.32
N GLU A 32 23.53 -35.09 -7.83
CA GLU A 32 23.04 -35.20 -9.21
C GLU A 32 21.96 -34.15 -9.54
N VAL A 33 21.05 -33.89 -8.59
CA VAL A 33 19.98 -32.89 -8.74
C VAL A 33 20.53 -31.46 -8.75
N LEU A 34 21.68 -31.23 -8.11
CA LEU A 34 22.29 -29.91 -7.98
C LEU A 34 23.24 -29.57 -9.13
N GLN A 35 23.74 -30.55 -9.88
CA GLN A 35 24.70 -30.32 -10.98
C GLN A 35 24.17 -29.39 -12.08
N THR A 36 22.87 -29.36 -12.29
CA THR A 36 22.21 -28.51 -13.29
C THR A 36 21.71 -27.18 -12.73
N LYS A 37 21.94 -26.90 -11.45
CA LYS A 37 21.38 -25.75 -10.74
C LYS A 37 22.48 -24.80 -10.29
N GLN A 38 22.16 -23.52 -10.21
CA GLN A 38 23.05 -22.52 -9.65
C GLN A 38 22.72 -22.32 -8.17
N LEU A 39 23.73 -22.46 -7.30
CA LEU A 39 23.61 -22.24 -5.86
C LEU A 39 24.15 -20.85 -5.52
N LEU A 40 23.31 -20.04 -4.87
CA LEU A 40 23.63 -18.68 -4.48
C LEU A 40 23.49 -18.51 -2.97
N ASP A 41 24.63 -18.38 -2.28
CA ASP A 41 24.70 -18.04 -0.86
C ASP A 41 24.57 -16.51 -0.72
N VAL A 42 23.36 -16.05 -0.40
CA VAL A 42 23.03 -14.61 -0.35
C VAL A 42 23.88 -13.88 0.69
N ASP A 43 24.28 -14.58 1.75
CA ASP A 43 25.09 -14.01 2.84
C ASP A 43 26.54 -13.71 2.45
N ARG A 44 26.98 -14.23 1.31
CA ARG A 44 28.31 -13.94 0.75
C ARG A 44 28.28 -12.84 -0.31
N LEU A 45 27.10 -12.32 -0.64
CA LEU A 45 26.94 -11.25 -1.63
C LEU A 45 27.04 -9.87 -0.97
N ASP A 46 27.21 -8.84 -1.81
CA ASP A 46 26.99 -7.46 -1.39
C ASP A 46 25.54 -7.31 -0.90
N PRO A 47 25.28 -6.72 0.28
CA PRO A 47 23.92 -6.50 0.78
C PRO A 47 22.98 -5.79 -0.21
N ARG A 48 23.52 -4.97 -1.13
CA ARG A 48 22.74 -4.34 -2.20
C ARG A 48 22.18 -5.35 -3.19
N ALA A 49 22.90 -6.44 -3.45
CA ALA A 49 22.43 -7.52 -4.32
C ALA A 49 21.22 -8.25 -3.73
N GLU A 50 21.14 -8.37 -2.39
CA GLU A 50 19.93 -8.91 -1.74
C GLU A 50 18.70 -8.02 -2.01
N MET A 51 18.88 -6.69 -2.00
CA MET A 51 17.79 -5.75 -2.28
C MET A 51 17.30 -5.82 -3.72
N GLU A 52 18.17 -6.16 -4.67
CA GLU A 52 17.84 -6.30 -6.10
C GLU A 52 17.17 -7.65 -6.43
N LEU A 53 17.52 -8.72 -5.70
CA LEU A 53 16.99 -10.06 -5.95
C LEU A 53 15.63 -10.29 -5.29
N SER A 54 15.56 -10.06 -3.98
CA SER A 54 14.35 -10.20 -3.17
C SER A 54 14.70 -9.74 -1.75
N PRO A 55 14.33 -8.52 -1.34
CA PRO A 55 14.75 -7.96 -0.07
C PRO A 55 14.15 -8.78 1.09
N SER A 56 14.99 -9.45 1.88
CA SER A 56 14.54 -10.25 3.04
C SER A 56 15.02 -9.68 4.38
N MET A 57 15.87 -8.66 4.35
CA MET A 57 16.47 -8.01 5.53
C MET A 57 15.48 -7.69 6.68
N PRO A 58 14.26 -7.13 6.46
CA PRO A 58 13.33 -6.86 7.55
C PRO A 58 12.74 -8.11 8.21
N PHE A 59 12.80 -9.25 7.51
CA PHE A 59 12.16 -10.50 7.90
C PHE A 59 13.15 -11.56 8.40
N ARG A 60 14.46 -11.39 8.13
CA ARG A 60 15.50 -12.32 8.56
C ARG A 60 15.88 -12.07 10.02
N HIS A 61 15.91 -13.14 10.79
CA HIS A 61 16.45 -13.08 12.15
C HIS A 61 17.98 -13.13 12.13
N ARG A 62 18.60 -12.53 13.14
CA ARG A 62 20.06 -12.56 13.28
C ARG A 62 20.55 -14.00 13.36
N GLY A 63 21.50 -14.35 12.50
CA GLY A 63 22.11 -15.69 12.46
C GLY A 63 21.42 -16.67 11.50
N GLU A 64 20.27 -16.31 10.92
CA GLU A 64 19.68 -17.10 9.85
C GLU A 64 20.55 -17.06 8.60
N ARG A 65 20.59 -18.17 7.88
CA ARG A 65 21.25 -18.26 6.58
C ARG A 65 20.23 -18.31 5.46
N ARG A 66 20.59 -17.80 4.29
CA ARG A 66 19.74 -17.82 3.10
C ARG A 66 20.46 -18.45 1.91
N LEU A 67 19.84 -19.46 1.31
CA LEU A 67 20.32 -20.13 0.10
C LEU A 67 19.27 -20.02 -0.99
N MET A 68 19.66 -19.52 -2.15
CA MET A 68 18.83 -19.58 -3.36
C MET A 68 19.38 -20.65 -4.31
N ILE A 69 18.48 -21.47 -4.82
CA ILE A 69 18.76 -22.49 -5.83
C ILE A 69 18.02 -22.09 -7.09
N ILE A 70 18.76 -21.84 -8.16
CA ILE A 70 18.24 -21.28 -9.40
C ILE A 70 18.34 -22.34 -10.49
N ASP A 71 17.21 -22.66 -11.10
CA ASP A 71 17.08 -23.57 -12.23
C ASP A 71 16.72 -22.78 -13.48
N ASP A 72 17.70 -22.56 -14.35
CA ASP A 72 17.56 -21.80 -15.59
C ASP A 72 17.08 -22.63 -16.78
N GLN A 73 17.00 -23.96 -16.61
CA GLN A 73 16.50 -24.91 -17.63
C GLN A 73 15.05 -25.32 -17.37
N ALA A 74 14.52 -25.05 -16.17
CA ALA A 74 13.16 -25.40 -15.78
C ALA A 74 12.07 -24.72 -16.64
N THR A 75 12.34 -23.55 -17.20
CA THR A 75 11.35 -22.78 -17.98
C THR A 75 11.93 -22.25 -19.29
N THR A 76 11.04 -22.00 -20.24
CA THR A 76 11.36 -21.08 -21.34
C THR A 76 11.00 -19.67 -20.90
N PRO A 77 11.94 -18.71 -20.92
CA PRO A 77 11.66 -17.32 -20.55
C PRO A 77 10.50 -16.74 -21.35
N ARG A 78 9.65 -15.96 -20.68
CA ARG A 78 8.61 -15.18 -21.36
C ARG A 78 9.26 -14.16 -22.28
N GLN A 79 8.64 -13.93 -23.43
CA GLN A 79 9.09 -12.90 -24.38
C GLN A 79 8.90 -11.49 -23.82
N ASP A 80 7.83 -11.27 -23.06
CA ASP A 80 7.53 -10.00 -22.41
C ASP A 80 7.03 -10.24 -20.97
N PRO A 81 7.94 -10.45 -20.01
CA PRO A 81 7.60 -10.65 -18.61
C PRO A 81 6.77 -9.52 -17.98
N ALA A 82 6.83 -8.30 -18.54
CA ALA A 82 6.11 -7.14 -17.99
C ALA A 82 4.61 -7.18 -18.30
N ASN A 83 4.23 -7.77 -19.44
CA ASN A 83 2.83 -7.83 -19.89
C ASN A 83 2.23 -9.23 -19.91
N ASP A 84 3.04 -10.30 -19.83
CA ASP A 84 2.56 -11.68 -19.69
C ASP A 84 2.70 -12.15 -18.24
N PRO A 85 1.65 -12.12 -17.39
CA PRO A 85 1.76 -12.51 -15.98
C PRO A 85 1.84 -14.03 -15.76
N LEU A 86 1.74 -14.84 -16.81
CA LEU A 86 1.57 -16.29 -16.71
C LEU A 86 2.89 -17.04 -16.89
N ILE A 87 3.27 -17.82 -15.87
CA ILE A 87 4.32 -18.83 -15.97
C ILE A 87 3.66 -20.16 -16.38
N LYS A 88 3.97 -20.62 -17.58
CA LYS A 88 3.27 -21.73 -18.27
C LYS A 88 3.82 -23.13 -17.98
N VAL A 89 4.89 -23.25 -17.19
CA VAL A 89 5.42 -24.56 -16.78
C VAL A 89 4.58 -25.11 -15.62
N ASP A 90 4.44 -26.43 -15.56
CA ASP A 90 3.87 -27.13 -14.40
C ASP A 90 4.83 -27.05 -13.21
N LEU A 91 4.49 -26.24 -12.21
CA LEU A 91 5.29 -26.01 -11.00
C LEU A 91 5.03 -27.03 -9.89
N ARG A 92 4.09 -27.97 -10.06
CA ARG A 92 3.76 -28.95 -9.00
C ARG A 92 4.94 -29.83 -8.59
N PRO A 93 5.80 -30.33 -9.51
CA PRO A 93 7.00 -31.07 -9.11
C PRO A 93 7.96 -30.21 -8.25
N PHE A 94 8.09 -28.93 -8.56
CA PHE A 94 8.93 -28.00 -7.80
C PHE A 94 8.34 -27.69 -6.43
N LYS A 95 7.02 -27.53 -6.33
CA LYS A 95 6.27 -27.45 -5.06
C LYS A 95 6.56 -28.66 -4.18
N GLU A 96 6.39 -29.88 -4.69
CA GLU A 96 6.62 -31.10 -3.92
C GLU A 96 8.09 -31.26 -3.49
N SER A 97 9.02 -30.88 -4.36
CA SER A 97 10.45 -30.82 -4.00
C SER A 97 10.72 -29.82 -2.87
N LEU A 98 10.15 -28.62 -2.95
CA LEU A 98 10.28 -27.59 -1.90
C LEU A 98 9.74 -28.09 -0.56
N ILE A 99 8.52 -28.64 -0.55
CA ILE A 99 7.92 -29.22 0.66
C ILE A 99 8.84 -30.29 1.26
N THR A 100 9.32 -31.23 0.43
CA THR A 100 10.21 -32.31 0.87
C THR A 100 11.50 -31.75 1.48
N THR A 101 12.12 -30.76 0.84
CA THR A 101 13.32 -30.08 1.35
C THR A 101 13.04 -29.39 2.68
N CYS A 102 11.93 -28.66 2.81
CA CYS A 102 11.54 -28.03 4.06
C CYS A 102 11.24 -29.05 5.18
N GLN A 103 10.76 -30.25 4.86
CA GLN A 103 10.54 -31.31 5.85
C GLN A 103 11.86 -31.91 6.35
N LYS A 104 12.84 -32.09 5.46
CA LYS A 104 14.12 -32.73 5.78
C LYS A 104 15.11 -31.79 6.47
N LEU A 105 15.07 -30.51 6.12
CA LEU A 105 16.03 -29.52 6.60
C LEU A 105 15.37 -28.53 7.57
N PRO A 106 16.14 -27.93 8.49
CA PRO A 106 15.66 -26.91 9.42
C PRO A 106 15.43 -25.55 8.72
N ILE A 107 14.63 -25.57 7.66
CA ILE A 107 14.14 -24.39 6.94
C ILE A 107 13.00 -23.78 7.75
N ARG A 108 13.09 -22.48 8.06
CA ARG A 108 11.98 -21.72 8.66
C ARG A 108 10.98 -21.31 7.60
N LEU A 109 11.47 -20.77 6.49
CA LEU A 109 10.70 -20.31 5.34
C LEU A 109 11.35 -20.80 4.04
N GLY A 110 10.56 -21.47 3.20
CA GLY A 110 10.91 -21.86 1.84
C GLY A 110 9.95 -21.20 0.85
N ARG A 111 10.47 -20.75 -0.28
CA ARG A 111 9.69 -20.04 -1.31
C ARG A 111 10.02 -20.58 -2.70
N LEU A 112 9.01 -20.58 -3.56
CA LEU A 112 9.15 -20.89 -4.98
C LEU A 112 8.64 -19.71 -5.80
N PHE A 113 9.49 -19.16 -6.66
CA PHE A 113 9.12 -18.05 -7.54
C PHE A 113 9.94 -18.07 -8.84
N ALA A 114 9.64 -17.15 -9.75
CA ALA A 114 10.39 -16.95 -10.99
C ALA A 114 11.33 -15.75 -10.84
N LEU A 115 12.59 -15.87 -11.23
CA LEU A 115 13.55 -14.78 -11.07
C LEU A 115 13.09 -13.53 -11.83
N GLY A 116 13.10 -12.38 -11.15
CA GLY A 116 12.59 -11.11 -11.67
C GLY A 116 11.10 -10.88 -11.41
N SER A 117 10.37 -11.89 -10.91
CA SER A 117 9.06 -11.68 -10.29
C SER A 117 9.22 -11.20 -8.84
N TRP A 118 8.31 -10.34 -8.40
CA TRP A 118 8.26 -9.82 -7.03
C TRP A 118 7.30 -10.61 -6.14
N SER A 119 6.86 -11.78 -6.60
CA SER A 119 5.74 -12.51 -6.04
C SER A 119 6.03 -14.00 -5.93
N ASP A 120 5.41 -14.68 -4.97
CA ASP A 120 5.66 -16.11 -4.71
C ASP A 120 4.57 -17.02 -5.27
N ALA A 121 4.96 -18.10 -5.95
CA ALA A 121 4.05 -19.13 -6.44
C ALA A 121 3.63 -20.09 -5.31
N VAL A 122 4.60 -20.44 -4.47
CA VAL A 122 4.46 -21.36 -3.33
C VAL A 122 5.26 -20.81 -2.16
N ILE A 123 4.68 -20.86 -0.97
CA ILE A 123 5.35 -20.53 0.29
C ILE A 123 5.16 -21.69 1.27
N CYS A 124 6.27 -22.17 1.84
CA CYS A 124 6.31 -23.18 2.89
C CYS A 124 6.88 -22.54 4.16
N ALA A 125 6.15 -22.57 5.27
CA ALA A 125 6.61 -21.98 6.52
C ALA A 125 6.29 -22.85 7.74
N ARG A 126 7.13 -22.76 8.78
CA ARG A 126 6.88 -23.46 10.06
C ARG A 126 5.93 -22.73 10.99
N SER A 127 5.60 -21.47 10.71
CA SER A 127 4.60 -20.72 11.43
C SER A 127 3.74 -19.89 10.48
N LEU A 128 2.48 -19.66 10.84
CA LEU A 128 1.60 -18.76 10.09
C LEU A 128 2.05 -17.30 10.19
N ARG A 129 2.74 -16.96 11.29
CA ARG A 129 3.44 -15.69 11.47
C ARG A 129 4.48 -15.45 10.37
N ASP A 130 5.22 -16.47 9.97
CA ASP A 130 6.21 -16.36 8.90
C ASP A 130 5.56 -16.16 7.51
N LEU A 131 4.43 -16.84 7.24
CA LEU A 131 3.65 -16.61 6.01
C LEU A 131 3.16 -15.17 5.92
N ARG A 132 2.66 -14.63 7.03
CA ARG A 132 2.27 -13.23 7.11
C ARG A 132 3.47 -12.29 6.97
N GLY A 133 4.60 -12.64 7.58
CA GLY A 133 5.80 -11.82 7.55
C GLY A 133 6.31 -11.57 6.14
N ILE A 134 6.44 -12.62 5.33
CA ILE A 134 6.89 -12.44 3.94
C ILE A 134 5.90 -11.59 3.12
N ALA A 135 4.58 -11.82 3.28
CA ALA A 135 3.54 -11.04 2.61
C ALA A 135 3.49 -9.56 3.05
N LEU A 136 4.04 -9.24 4.23
CA LEU A 136 4.07 -7.89 4.78
C LEU A 136 5.31 -7.09 4.37
N LEU A 137 6.27 -7.70 3.65
CA LEU A 137 7.47 -7.01 3.18
C LEU A 137 7.19 -5.85 2.22
N PRO A 138 6.25 -5.95 1.25
CA PRO A 138 5.91 -4.82 0.39
C PRO A 138 5.46 -3.59 1.20
N TYR A 139 4.67 -3.79 2.26
CA TYR A 139 4.31 -2.72 3.20
C TYR A 139 5.55 -2.14 3.90
N ALA A 140 6.40 -3.01 4.46
CA ALA A 140 7.55 -2.58 5.25
C ALA A 140 8.53 -1.75 4.41
N LEU A 141 8.68 -2.11 3.13
CA LEU A 141 9.69 -1.55 2.24
C LEU A 141 9.18 -0.44 1.31
N ASP A 142 7.87 -0.30 1.10
CA ASP A 142 7.34 0.75 0.22
C ASP A 142 7.52 2.14 0.87
N PRO A 143 8.38 3.03 0.34
CA PRO A 143 8.62 4.33 0.95
C PRO A 143 7.40 5.25 0.86
N HIS A 144 6.32 4.89 0.16
CA HIS A 144 5.09 5.69 0.09
C HIS A 144 4.00 5.17 1.01
N VAL A 145 4.16 4.04 1.68
CA VAL A 145 3.16 3.54 2.62
C VAL A 145 3.59 3.87 4.03
N ASP A 146 2.74 4.58 4.78
CA ASP A 146 2.99 4.95 6.17
C ASP A 146 2.80 3.79 7.15
N VAL A 147 3.03 4.04 8.44
CA VAL A 147 2.93 3.02 9.51
C VAL A 147 1.52 2.45 9.66
N ASP A 148 0.49 3.15 9.19
CA ASP A 148 -0.91 2.73 9.24
C ASP A 148 -1.33 1.98 7.97
N GLY A 149 -0.39 1.70 7.06
CA GLY A 149 -0.69 1.05 5.79
C GLY A 149 -1.31 1.98 4.75
N LYS A 150 -1.32 3.30 4.98
CA LYS A 150 -1.91 4.27 4.05
C LYS A 150 -0.86 4.74 3.05
N ARG A 151 -1.22 4.72 1.78
CA ARG A 151 -0.38 5.25 0.70
C ARG A 151 -0.40 6.77 0.70
N ARG A 152 0.78 7.36 0.67
CA ARG A 152 1.07 8.80 0.59
C ARG A 152 1.55 9.15 -0.81
N GLY A 153 1.30 10.40 -1.21
CA GLY A 153 1.82 10.92 -2.47
C GLY A 153 3.29 11.31 -2.42
N THR A 154 3.87 11.47 -1.22
CA THR A 154 5.30 11.73 -1.02
C THR A 154 5.93 10.54 -0.30
N PRO A 155 7.21 10.23 -0.57
CA PRO A 155 7.95 9.29 0.25
C PRO A 155 7.95 9.69 1.73
N LEU A 156 8.00 8.70 2.60
CA LEU A 156 8.27 8.86 4.02
C LEU A 156 9.63 9.50 4.19
N SER A 157 9.74 10.41 5.16
CA SER A 157 11.04 10.81 5.70
C SER A 157 11.76 9.59 6.28
N GLN A 158 13.09 9.66 6.39
CA GLN A 158 13.88 8.59 6.99
C GLN A 158 13.35 8.15 8.36
N LYS A 159 13.01 9.11 9.23
CA LYS A 159 12.49 8.84 10.57
C LYS A 159 11.14 8.11 10.53
N GLU A 160 10.25 8.49 9.63
CA GLU A 160 8.95 7.82 9.46
C GLU A 160 9.15 6.39 8.93
N PHE A 161 10.08 6.21 7.99
CA PHE A 161 10.41 4.91 7.43
C PHE A 161 11.03 3.98 8.49
N GLU A 162 11.98 4.47 9.29
CA GLU A 162 12.56 3.73 10.43
C GLU A 162 11.49 3.37 11.48
N THR A 163 10.55 4.27 11.76
CA THR A 163 9.42 4.00 12.67
C THR A 163 8.52 2.90 12.12
N LYS A 164 8.26 2.92 10.80
CA LYS A 164 7.50 1.87 10.13
C LYS A 164 8.21 0.52 10.17
N LEU A 165 9.52 0.48 9.91
CA LEU A 165 10.31 -0.74 10.03
C LEU A 165 10.29 -1.29 11.48
N ALA A 166 10.37 -0.42 12.49
CA ALA A 166 10.25 -0.82 13.89
C ALA A 166 8.83 -1.32 14.25
N ALA A 167 7.80 -0.90 13.50
CA ALA A 167 6.43 -1.39 13.67
C ALA A 167 6.21 -2.75 13.01
N TYR A 168 7.05 -3.18 12.07
CA TYR A 168 6.89 -4.44 11.32
C TYR A 168 6.68 -5.66 12.24
N GLU A 169 7.59 -5.89 13.19
CA GLU A 169 7.50 -7.01 14.13
C GLU A 169 6.20 -6.97 14.93
N LYS A 170 5.79 -5.78 15.37
CA LYS A 170 4.53 -5.60 16.09
C LYS A 170 3.32 -5.88 15.21
N ARG A 171 3.35 -5.48 13.94
CA ARG A 171 2.27 -5.75 12.99
C ARG A 171 2.04 -7.24 12.83
N LEU A 172 3.09 -8.08 12.87
CA LEU A 172 2.96 -9.54 12.76
C LEU A 172 2.09 -10.17 13.85
N ASP A 173 2.09 -9.57 15.05
CA ASP A 173 1.38 -10.10 16.22
C ASP A 173 -0.09 -9.64 16.29
N GLU A 174 -0.55 -8.79 15.36
CA GLU A 174 -1.94 -8.27 15.36
C GLU A 174 -3.01 -9.28 14.94
N LEU A 175 -2.60 -10.34 14.24
CA LEU A 175 -3.47 -11.42 13.79
C LEU A 175 -2.98 -12.72 14.40
N ASP A 176 -3.90 -13.48 14.97
CA ASP A 176 -3.62 -14.86 15.37
C ASP A 176 -3.67 -15.83 14.18
N ASP A 177 -3.23 -17.06 14.42
CA ASP A 177 -3.20 -18.14 13.44
C ASP A 177 -4.57 -18.38 12.76
N LYS A 178 -5.68 -18.27 13.51
CA LYS A 178 -7.02 -18.49 12.96
C LYS A 178 -7.40 -17.34 12.04
N GLN A 179 -7.12 -16.11 12.43
CA GLN A 179 -7.36 -14.91 11.63
C GLN A 179 -6.53 -14.90 10.35
N ILE A 180 -5.28 -15.38 10.40
CA ILE A 180 -4.43 -15.51 9.20
C ILE A 180 -5.04 -16.51 8.23
N LEU A 181 -5.42 -17.70 8.69
CA LEU A 181 -6.02 -18.73 7.82
C LEU A 181 -7.39 -18.33 7.28
N ALA A 182 -8.20 -17.62 8.06
CA ALA A 182 -9.52 -17.15 7.65
C ALA A 182 -9.47 -16.12 6.50
N ARG A 183 -8.30 -15.55 6.20
CA ARG A 183 -8.11 -14.58 5.11
C ARG A 183 -7.73 -15.21 3.78
N LEU A 184 -7.33 -16.48 3.78
CA LEU A 184 -7.02 -17.18 2.54
C LEU A 184 -8.30 -17.27 1.71
N GLY A 185 -8.32 -16.53 0.60
CA GLY A 185 -9.49 -16.42 -0.27
C GLY A 185 -9.51 -17.48 -1.36
N ASP A 186 -10.49 -17.34 -2.24
CA ASP A 186 -10.62 -18.21 -3.42
C ASP A 186 -9.36 -18.16 -4.29
N GLY A 187 -8.95 -19.32 -4.79
CA GLY A 187 -7.77 -19.47 -5.64
C GLY A 187 -6.44 -19.63 -4.89
N VAL A 188 -6.48 -19.69 -3.55
CA VAL A 188 -5.34 -20.10 -2.72
C VAL A 188 -5.56 -21.53 -2.25
N THR A 189 -4.57 -22.38 -2.46
CA THR A 189 -4.51 -23.70 -1.84
C THR A 189 -3.79 -23.59 -0.51
N TYR A 190 -4.36 -24.18 0.54
CA TYR A 190 -3.71 -24.33 1.84
C TYR A 190 -3.67 -25.80 2.25
N GLU A 191 -2.49 -26.25 2.66
CA GLU A 191 -2.32 -27.56 3.28
C GLU A 191 -1.33 -27.49 4.43
N LYS A 192 -1.50 -28.39 5.40
CA LYS A 192 -0.56 -28.59 6.50
C LYS A 192 0.05 -29.98 6.39
N ARG A 193 1.39 -30.05 6.29
CA ARG A 193 2.13 -31.31 6.19
C ARG A 193 3.15 -31.42 7.32
N GLY A 194 2.76 -32.14 8.38
CA GLY A 194 3.52 -32.14 9.63
C GLY A 194 3.43 -30.79 10.32
N ASP A 195 4.58 -30.17 10.58
CA ASP A 195 4.68 -28.83 11.18
C ASP A 195 4.85 -27.71 10.14
N ILE A 196 4.74 -28.03 8.85
CA ILE A 196 4.87 -27.06 7.75
C ILE A 196 3.49 -26.68 7.23
N HIS A 197 3.27 -25.38 7.17
CA HIS A 197 2.17 -24.74 6.47
C HIS A 197 2.59 -24.46 5.03
N VAL A 198 1.80 -24.90 4.07
CA VAL A 198 2.04 -24.70 2.65
C VAL A 198 0.88 -23.91 2.08
N ILE A 199 1.20 -22.83 1.40
CA ILE A 199 0.25 -22.07 0.58
C ILE A 199 0.77 -21.96 -0.84
N ASP A 200 -0.14 -22.03 -1.81
CA ASP A 200 0.19 -21.79 -3.20
C ASP A 200 -1.00 -21.25 -3.98
N VAL A 201 -0.71 -20.68 -5.14
CA VAL A 201 -1.69 -20.13 -6.09
C VAL A 201 -1.57 -20.81 -7.46
N LEU A 202 -1.11 -22.07 -7.48
CA LEU A 202 -0.97 -22.82 -8.72
C LEU A 202 -2.36 -23.17 -9.28
N GLU A 203 -2.47 -23.12 -10.60
CA GLU A 203 -3.65 -23.61 -11.30
C GLU A 203 -3.71 -25.14 -11.26
N ALA A 204 -4.86 -25.71 -11.65
CA ALA A 204 -5.05 -27.16 -11.67
C ALA A 204 -4.05 -27.91 -12.58
N ASP A 205 -3.55 -27.24 -13.63
CA ASP A 205 -2.52 -27.74 -14.55
C ASP A 205 -1.08 -27.47 -14.05
N GLY A 206 -0.94 -26.80 -12.89
CA GLY A 206 0.33 -26.44 -12.28
C GLY A 206 0.94 -25.15 -12.78
N THR A 207 0.30 -24.44 -13.72
CA THR A 207 0.74 -23.11 -14.15
C THR A 207 0.53 -22.07 -13.04
N TRP A 208 1.16 -20.91 -13.19
CA TRP A 208 1.11 -19.86 -12.18
C TRP A 208 0.84 -18.47 -12.79
N ASP A 209 -0.26 -17.86 -12.37
CA ASP A 209 -0.60 -16.47 -12.65
C ASP A 209 -0.13 -15.55 -11.51
N GLN A 210 0.85 -14.69 -11.79
CA GLN A 210 1.44 -13.78 -10.79
C GLN A 210 0.41 -12.83 -10.15
N ARG A 211 -0.72 -12.56 -10.82
CA ARG A 211 -1.79 -11.74 -10.25
C ARG A 211 -2.43 -12.38 -9.02
N LYS A 212 -2.50 -13.72 -8.97
CA LYS A 212 -3.01 -14.45 -7.80
C LYS A 212 -2.06 -14.34 -6.61
N SER A 213 -0.74 -14.31 -6.84
CA SER A 213 0.24 -14.08 -5.78
C SER A 213 0.09 -12.69 -5.16
N ILE A 214 -0.15 -11.66 -5.97
CA ILE A 214 -0.42 -10.30 -5.47
C ILE A 214 -1.68 -10.30 -4.59
N MET A 215 -2.73 -11.02 -4.98
CA MET A 215 -3.93 -11.16 -4.17
C MET A 215 -3.66 -11.92 -2.86
N LEU A 216 -2.88 -13.00 -2.90
CA LEU A 216 -2.46 -13.75 -1.72
C LEU A 216 -1.68 -12.86 -0.74
N GLU A 217 -0.72 -12.08 -1.24
CA GLU A 217 0.07 -11.16 -0.44
C GLU A 217 -0.83 -10.12 0.25
N GLN A 218 -1.78 -9.52 -0.47
CA GLN A 218 -2.74 -8.58 0.10
C GLN A 218 -3.61 -9.21 1.20
N GLN A 219 -4.09 -10.44 0.96
CA GLN A 219 -4.90 -11.18 1.93
C GLN A 219 -4.13 -11.47 3.22
N LEU A 220 -2.88 -11.93 3.11
CA LEU A 220 -2.05 -12.25 4.27
C LEU A 220 -1.53 -11.01 5.00
N ALA A 221 -1.13 -9.97 4.26
CA ALA A 221 -0.67 -8.71 4.84
C ALA A 221 -1.76 -8.04 5.67
N ALA A 222 -3.00 -8.08 5.17
CA ALA A 222 -4.21 -7.60 5.86
C ALA A 222 -4.06 -6.15 6.38
N MET A 223 -3.43 -5.29 5.57
CA MET A 223 -3.14 -3.88 5.93
C MET A 223 -4.42 -3.09 6.25
N ASP A 224 -5.55 -3.47 5.65
CA ASP A 224 -6.87 -2.91 5.89
C ASP A 224 -7.35 -3.08 7.34
N THR A 225 -6.73 -4.00 8.09
CA THR A 225 -7.12 -4.33 9.47
C THR A 225 -6.07 -4.01 10.51
N PHE A 226 -5.07 -3.22 10.12
CA PHE A 226 -4.09 -2.67 11.03
C PHE A 226 -4.77 -1.93 12.17
N SER A 227 -4.33 -2.24 13.38
CA SER A 227 -4.72 -1.49 14.57
C SER A 227 -4.19 -0.05 14.53
N LEU A 228 -4.87 0.87 15.22
CA LEU A 228 -4.34 2.23 15.48
C LEU A 228 -3.04 2.20 16.30
N ILE A 229 -2.83 1.13 17.08
CA ILE A 229 -1.62 0.93 17.87
C ILE A 229 -0.94 -0.35 17.33
N PRO A 230 0.26 -0.24 16.72
CA PRO A 230 0.98 -1.40 16.22
C PRO A 230 1.15 -2.49 17.29
N GLY A 231 0.70 -3.71 16.97
CA GLY A 231 0.75 -4.88 17.84
C GLY A 231 -0.44 -5.04 18.78
N ALA A 232 -1.39 -4.10 18.80
CA ALA A 232 -2.67 -4.37 19.43
C ALA A 232 -3.51 -5.28 18.52
N PRO A 233 -4.31 -6.22 19.09
CA PRO A 233 -5.12 -7.14 18.31
C PRO A 233 -5.97 -6.41 17.28
N SER A 234 -6.11 -6.99 16.09
CA SER A 234 -7.00 -6.43 15.08
C SER A 234 -8.42 -6.28 15.61
N SER A 235 -9.04 -5.13 15.34
CA SER A 235 -10.43 -4.86 15.72
C SER A 235 -11.44 -5.70 14.94
N ALA A 236 -11.01 -6.30 13.82
CA ALA A 236 -11.78 -7.24 13.03
C ALA A 236 -11.77 -8.63 13.69
N GLY A 237 -12.63 -8.82 14.70
CA GLY A 237 -12.76 -10.13 15.35
C GLY A 237 -13.23 -10.16 16.80
N LYS A 238 -13.76 -9.07 17.36
CA LYS A 238 -14.49 -9.17 18.64
C LYS A 238 -15.82 -9.88 18.40
N GLU A 239 -15.78 -11.21 18.42
CA GLU A 239 -16.91 -12.03 18.88
C GLU A 239 -17.43 -11.43 20.19
N GLU A 240 -18.74 -11.19 20.25
CA GLU A 240 -19.46 -10.76 21.44
C GLU A 240 -19.07 -11.65 22.63
N ALA A 241 -18.26 -11.10 23.54
CA ALA A 241 -18.06 -11.69 24.84
C ALA A 241 -19.43 -11.73 25.53
N ALA A 242 -19.92 -12.94 25.76
CA ALA A 242 -21.19 -13.25 26.40
C ALA A 242 -21.41 -12.40 27.68
N PRO A 243 -22.61 -11.85 27.92
CA PRO A 243 -22.88 -11.16 29.17
C PRO A 243 -23.00 -12.18 30.30
N ALA A 244 -22.25 -11.94 31.38
CA ALA A 244 -22.37 -12.63 32.66
C ALA A 244 -23.79 -12.50 33.25
N PRO A 245 -24.26 -13.47 34.07
CA PRO A 245 -25.67 -13.60 34.41
C PRO A 245 -26.17 -12.52 35.37
N SER A 246 -27.45 -12.21 35.15
CA SER A 246 -28.32 -11.29 35.85
C SER A 246 -28.35 -11.42 37.37
N ASN A 247 -28.43 -10.28 38.07
CA ASN A 247 -29.23 -10.16 39.29
C ASN A 247 -30.47 -9.32 38.99
N GLY A 248 -31.64 -9.94 39.17
CA GLY A 248 -32.91 -9.45 38.67
C GLY A 248 -33.65 -8.47 39.58
N LYS A 249 -34.64 -7.81 39.00
CA LYS A 249 -35.96 -7.67 39.60
C LYS A 249 -37.00 -7.39 38.53
N ALA A 250 -38.07 -8.19 38.58
CA ALA A 250 -39.16 -8.27 37.63
C ALA A 250 -40.05 -7.02 37.60
N ALA A 251 -40.66 -6.74 36.44
CA ALA A 251 -42.12 -6.64 36.32
C ALA A 251 -42.60 -6.55 34.85
N ALA A 252 -43.59 -7.39 34.54
CA ALA A 252 -44.68 -7.23 33.57
C ALA A 252 -44.39 -7.17 32.05
N LYS A 253 -44.79 -8.27 31.38
CA LYS A 253 -45.19 -8.36 29.96
C LYS A 253 -46.65 -7.86 29.82
N PRO A 254 -47.09 -7.37 28.65
CA PRO A 254 -47.63 -8.34 27.69
C PRO A 254 -47.31 -8.09 26.19
N ALA A 255 -47.39 -9.21 25.44
CA ALA A 255 -47.65 -9.44 24.01
C ALA A 255 -47.55 -8.25 23.02
N ALA A 256 -46.62 -8.25 22.06
CA ALA A 256 -46.59 -9.01 20.80
C ALA A 256 -46.88 -8.09 19.59
N ALA A 257 -45.84 -7.75 18.83
CA ALA A 257 -45.93 -7.31 17.44
C ALA A 257 -44.67 -7.79 16.70
N ALA A 258 -44.88 -8.40 15.54
CA ALA A 258 -43.87 -8.96 14.65
C ALA A 258 -42.93 -7.85 14.09
N PRO A 259 -41.69 -8.20 13.66
CA PRO A 259 -40.64 -7.22 13.44
C PRO A 259 -40.81 -6.46 12.12
N ALA A 260 -40.74 -5.14 12.19
CA ALA A 260 -40.47 -4.30 11.02
C ALA A 260 -39.01 -4.46 10.61
N LYS A 261 -38.77 -4.65 9.30
CA LYS A 261 -37.46 -4.62 8.66
C LYS A 261 -36.66 -3.40 9.14
N ALA A 262 -35.53 -3.64 9.80
CA ALA A 262 -34.55 -2.60 10.07
C ALA A 262 -33.80 -2.27 8.77
N GLU A 263 -33.81 -1.00 8.40
CA GLU A 263 -32.96 -0.42 7.37
C GLU A 263 -31.47 -0.59 7.73
N PRO A 264 -30.58 -0.69 6.73
CA PRO A 264 -29.14 -0.77 6.97
C PRO A 264 -28.65 0.47 7.76
N PRO A 265 -27.68 0.30 8.68
CA PRO A 265 -27.18 1.41 9.47
C PRO A 265 -26.54 2.46 8.57
N LYS A 266 -27.00 3.69 8.75
CA LYS A 266 -26.46 4.90 8.11
C LYS A 266 -24.97 5.01 8.47
N PRO A 267 -24.06 5.24 7.51
CA PRO A 267 -22.64 5.42 7.81
C PRO A 267 -22.47 6.61 8.76
N GLU A 268 -21.76 6.40 9.87
CA GLU A 268 -21.40 7.48 10.77
C GLU A 268 -20.54 8.52 10.02
N PRO A 269 -20.81 9.83 10.20
CA PRO A 269 -20.07 10.85 9.48
C PRO A 269 -18.60 10.83 9.88
N LYS A 270 -17.70 10.70 8.89
CA LYS A 270 -16.29 11.07 9.05
C LYS A 270 -16.23 12.42 9.79
N ALA A 271 -15.46 12.47 10.88
CA ALA A 271 -15.25 13.70 11.63
C ALA A 271 -14.94 14.86 10.67
N GLU A 272 -15.72 15.93 10.75
CA GLU A 272 -15.56 17.08 9.85
C GLU A 272 -14.13 17.63 9.99
N PRO A 273 -13.38 17.78 8.88
CA PRO A 273 -12.01 18.27 8.99
C PRO A 273 -11.99 19.68 9.58
N LYS A 274 -11.03 19.97 10.45
CA LYS A 274 -10.92 21.28 11.12
C LYS A 274 -10.69 22.41 10.10
N GLY A 275 -11.20 23.61 10.40
CA GLY A 275 -10.95 24.83 9.62
C GLY A 275 -12.22 25.65 9.34
N PRO A 276 -12.10 26.96 9.09
CA PRO A 276 -13.24 27.81 8.76
C PRO A 276 -13.93 27.38 7.44
N PRO A 277 -15.19 27.79 7.21
CA PRO A 277 -15.90 27.46 5.97
C PRO A 277 -15.25 28.10 4.75
N LEU A 278 -15.45 27.50 3.57
CA LEU A 278 -15.06 28.12 2.30
C LEU A 278 -15.86 29.41 2.08
N ALA A 279 -15.20 30.42 1.52
CA ALA A 279 -15.92 31.52 0.92
C ALA A 279 -16.21 31.17 -0.55
N ALA A 280 -17.39 31.55 -1.04
CA ALA A 280 -17.70 31.42 -2.46
C ALA A 280 -18.22 32.74 -3.00
N LYS A 281 -17.76 33.10 -4.20
CA LYS A 281 -18.26 34.26 -4.95
C LYS A 281 -18.60 33.82 -6.36
N GLU A 282 -19.62 34.46 -6.93
CA GLU A 282 -19.91 34.32 -8.36
C GLU A 282 -19.16 35.41 -9.12
N LEU A 283 -18.34 35.00 -10.08
CA LEU A 283 -17.61 35.89 -10.98
C LEU A 283 -17.90 35.47 -12.42
N ASP A 284 -18.43 36.40 -13.21
CA ASP A 284 -18.74 36.19 -14.63
C ASP A 284 -19.56 34.93 -14.91
N GLY A 285 -20.52 34.64 -14.01
CA GLY A 285 -21.38 33.46 -14.12
C GLY A 285 -20.73 32.13 -13.73
N LYS A 286 -19.51 32.13 -13.17
CA LYS A 286 -18.87 30.94 -12.57
C LYS A 286 -18.75 31.09 -11.06
N ILE A 287 -18.89 29.98 -10.34
CA ILE A 287 -18.64 29.95 -8.90
C ILE A 287 -17.14 29.79 -8.66
N VAL A 288 -16.59 30.67 -7.81
CA VAL A 288 -15.19 30.62 -7.38
C VAL A 288 -15.13 30.34 -5.88
N LEU A 289 -14.48 29.24 -5.52
CA LEU A 289 -14.23 28.83 -4.13
C LEU A 289 -12.91 29.40 -3.62
N VAL A 290 -12.92 30.05 -2.47
CA VAL A 290 -11.72 30.59 -1.82
C VAL A 290 -11.43 29.76 -0.58
N PHE A 291 -10.28 29.08 -0.58
CA PHE A 291 -9.86 28.22 0.49
C PHE A 291 -9.10 29.00 1.57
N PRO A 292 -9.48 28.88 2.85
CA PRO A 292 -8.61 29.31 3.93
C PRO A 292 -7.42 28.33 4.08
N PRO A 293 -6.27 28.78 4.62
CA PRO A 293 -5.07 27.94 4.76
C PRO A 293 -5.31 26.61 5.47
N GLU A 294 -6.15 26.60 6.50
CA GLU A 294 -6.43 25.41 7.31
C GLU A 294 -7.30 24.37 6.58
N ARG A 295 -7.91 24.75 5.45
CA ARG A 295 -8.78 23.91 4.62
C ARG A 295 -8.12 23.44 3.33
N PHE A 296 -6.93 23.93 3.02
CA PHE A 296 -6.23 23.56 1.79
C PHE A 296 -5.10 22.58 2.12
N ASP A 297 -5.44 21.30 2.09
CA ASP A 297 -4.52 20.20 2.28
C ASP A 297 -4.38 19.36 1.00
N LEU A 298 -3.52 18.34 1.04
CA LEU A 298 -3.24 17.48 -0.11
C LEU A 298 -4.45 16.62 -0.56
N ASP A 299 -5.43 16.38 0.33
CA ASP A 299 -6.64 15.63 0.02
C ASP A 299 -7.65 16.50 -0.71
N VAL A 300 -7.86 17.73 -0.24
CA VAL A 300 -8.63 18.76 -0.94
C VAL A 300 -7.98 19.06 -2.30
N ALA A 301 -6.64 19.08 -2.35
CA ALA A 301 -5.92 19.21 -3.59
C ALA A 301 -6.21 18.05 -4.58
N ALA A 302 -6.17 16.81 -4.09
CA ALA A 302 -6.50 15.66 -4.93
C ALA A 302 -7.97 15.66 -5.41
N ALA A 303 -8.90 16.06 -4.54
CA ALA A 303 -10.32 16.13 -4.83
C ALA A 303 -10.64 17.18 -5.91
N LEU A 304 -10.05 18.37 -5.80
CA LEU A 304 -10.14 19.43 -6.82
C LEU A 304 -9.58 18.98 -8.18
N GLY A 305 -8.48 18.22 -8.20
CA GLY A 305 -7.92 17.64 -9.44
C GLY A 305 -8.86 16.64 -10.12
N LYS A 306 -9.59 15.84 -9.33
CA LYS A 306 -10.62 14.91 -9.81
C LYS A 306 -11.98 15.57 -10.06
N ARG A 307 -12.14 16.86 -9.75
CA ARG A 307 -13.42 17.58 -9.72
C ARG A 307 -14.46 16.89 -8.83
N ASP A 308 -14.01 16.28 -7.74
CA ASP A 308 -14.87 15.65 -6.73
C ASP A 308 -15.42 16.72 -5.77
N TRP A 309 -16.48 17.39 -6.21
CA TRP A 309 -17.07 18.51 -5.46
C TRP A 309 -17.72 18.10 -4.15
N ASP A 310 -18.14 16.83 -4.01
CA ASP A 310 -18.68 16.29 -2.77
C ASP A 310 -17.60 16.15 -1.68
N ALA A 311 -16.37 15.83 -2.09
CA ALA A 311 -15.22 15.81 -1.18
C ALA A 311 -14.69 17.22 -0.85
N VAL A 312 -14.90 18.21 -1.74
CA VAL A 312 -14.39 19.58 -1.58
C VAL A 312 -15.35 20.47 -0.77
N VAL A 313 -16.65 20.38 -1.06
CA VAL A 313 -17.69 21.29 -0.54
C VAL A 313 -18.47 20.60 0.58
N ARG A 314 -18.44 21.20 1.76
CA ARG A 314 -19.12 20.69 2.97
C ARG A 314 -20.47 21.33 3.17
N ARG A 315 -21.31 20.73 4.02
CA ARG A 315 -22.58 21.33 4.43
C ARG A 315 -22.38 22.65 5.18
N SER A 316 -21.30 22.77 5.94
CA SER A 316 -20.94 23.94 6.73
C SER A 316 -20.38 25.13 5.93
N ASP A 317 -20.13 25.00 4.61
CA ASP A 317 -19.53 26.06 3.78
C ASP A 317 -20.49 27.21 3.39
N ASN A 318 -21.66 27.30 4.03
CA ASN A 318 -22.66 28.36 3.80
C ASN A 318 -23.04 28.62 2.32
N LEU A 319 -22.84 27.65 1.44
CA LEU A 319 -23.24 27.75 0.04
C LEU A 319 -24.74 27.56 -0.10
N THR A 320 -25.37 28.47 -0.86
CA THR A 320 -26.80 28.34 -1.22
C THR A 320 -27.02 27.08 -2.06
N GLY A 321 -28.24 26.52 -2.03
CA GLY A 321 -28.60 25.37 -2.86
C GLY A 321 -28.32 25.61 -4.35
N ALA A 322 -28.66 26.80 -4.85
CA ALA A 322 -28.41 27.20 -6.23
C ALA A 322 -26.91 27.21 -6.59
N MET A 323 -26.03 27.63 -5.67
CA MET A 323 -24.58 27.58 -5.90
C MET A 323 -24.07 26.14 -5.93
N ARG A 324 -24.54 25.27 -5.04
CA ARG A 324 -24.15 23.84 -5.03
C ARG A 324 -24.56 23.16 -6.33
N ASP A 325 -25.81 23.35 -6.74
CA ASP A 325 -26.32 22.78 -7.99
C ASP A 325 -25.50 23.24 -9.20
N LYS A 326 -25.08 24.51 -9.20
CA LYS A 326 -24.23 25.08 -10.25
C LYS A 326 -22.81 24.50 -10.22
N ILE A 327 -22.22 24.30 -9.04
CA ILE A 327 -20.91 23.65 -8.89
C ILE A 327 -20.94 22.22 -9.41
N HIS A 328 -21.97 21.43 -9.08
CA HIS A 328 -22.07 20.05 -9.55
C HIS A 328 -22.30 19.95 -11.07
N ARG A 329 -23.03 20.91 -11.64
CA ARG A 329 -23.36 20.92 -13.08
C ARG A 329 -22.23 21.46 -13.94
N ASP A 330 -21.69 22.62 -13.57
CA ASP A 330 -20.80 23.43 -14.41
C ASP A 330 -19.35 23.41 -13.89
N GLY A 331 -19.12 22.87 -12.70
CA GLY A 331 -17.86 22.96 -11.97
C GLY A 331 -17.68 24.30 -11.24
N ALA A 332 -16.63 24.39 -10.44
CA ALA A 332 -16.17 25.62 -9.82
C ALA A 332 -14.74 25.95 -10.26
N SER A 333 -14.41 27.23 -10.26
CA SER A 333 -13.01 27.68 -10.18
C SER A 333 -12.62 27.86 -8.73
N TRP A 334 -11.33 27.99 -8.46
CA TRP A 334 -10.87 28.12 -7.08
C TRP A 334 -9.61 28.97 -6.92
N VAL A 335 -9.40 29.43 -5.70
CA VAL A 335 -8.21 30.12 -5.23
C VAL A 335 -7.80 29.50 -3.90
N ALA A 336 -6.55 29.11 -3.78
CA ALA A 336 -6.04 28.48 -2.58
C ALA A 336 -4.64 29.01 -2.20
N PRO A 337 -4.30 29.06 -0.91
CA PRO A 337 -2.98 29.49 -0.46
C PRO A 337 -1.92 28.46 -0.84
N LEU A 338 -0.70 28.95 -1.10
CA LEU A 338 0.47 28.13 -1.38
C LEU A 338 1.56 28.46 -0.36
N GLU A 339 2.02 27.46 0.38
CA GLU A 339 3.05 27.66 1.40
C GLU A 339 4.46 27.63 0.77
N PHE A 340 4.74 26.63 -0.07
CA PHE A 340 6.06 26.43 -0.67
C PHE A 340 6.04 26.50 -2.20
N LEU A 341 6.98 27.25 -2.79
CA LEU A 341 7.15 27.31 -4.25
C LEU A 341 7.49 25.95 -4.86
N SER A 342 8.14 25.06 -4.11
CA SER A 342 8.50 23.71 -4.57
C SER A 342 7.30 22.78 -4.82
N GLU A 343 6.08 23.18 -4.45
CA GLU A 343 4.85 22.44 -4.74
C GLU A 343 4.36 22.64 -6.17
N VAL A 344 4.82 23.69 -6.85
CA VAL A 344 4.49 24.00 -8.24
C VAL A 344 5.71 23.85 -9.14
N PHE A 345 5.47 23.56 -10.41
CA PHE A 345 6.49 23.15 -11.36
C PHE A 345 6.43 24.02 -12.60
N VAL A 346 7.61 24.28 -13.18
CA VAL A 346 7.77 24.88 -14.50
C VAL A 346 8.69 23.94 -15.28
N ASP A 347 8.27 23.52 -16.48
CA ASP A 347 9.01 22.58 -17.33
C ASP A 347 9.42 21.27 -16.61
N GLY A 348 8.52 20.73 -15.78
CA GLY A 348 8.74 19.49 -15.04
C GLY A 348 9.73 19.60 -13.88
N LYS A 349 10.19 20.81 -13.53
CA LYS A 349 11.09 21.07 -12.40
C LYS A 349 10.39 21.88 -11.31
N PRO A 350 10.64 21.59 -10.02
CA PRO A 350 10.10 22.40 -8.93
C PRO A 350 10.51 23.87 -9.06
N LEU A 351 9.55 24.78 -8.88
CA LEU A 351 9.78 26.21 -9.01
C LEU A 351 10.67 26.70 -7.87
N THR A 352 11.76 27.39 -8.24
CA THR A 352 12.64 28.05 -7.27
C THR A 352 12.30 29.53 -7.13
N LYS A 353 12.69 30.13 -6.00
CA LYS A 353 12.53 31.58 -5.78
C LYS A 353 13.21 32.41 -6.87
N GLN A 354 14.43 32.05 -7.27
CA GLN A 354 15.18 32.74 -8.32
C GLN A 354 14.46 32.67 -9.67
N GLN A 355 13.90 31.50 -10.01
CA GLN A 355 13.14 31.32 -11.23
C GLN A 355 11.85 32.14 -11.21
N PHE A 356 11.09 32.12 -10.10
CA PHE A 356 9.91 32.95 -9.95
C PHE A 356 10.24 34.45 -10.07
N GLU A 357 11.31 34.91 -9.42
CA GLU A 357 11.73 36.31 -9.50
C GLU A 357 12.12 36.74 -10.92
N LYS A 358 12.59 35.82 -11.76
CA LYS A 358 12.98 36.07 -13.14
C LYS A 358 11.80 36.01 -14.12
N GLU A 359 10.90 35.04 -13.93
CA GLU A 359 9.88 34.69 -14.94
C GLU A 359 8.49 35.23 -14.60
N ALA A 360 8.21 35.59 -13.34
CA ALA A 360 6.90 36.09 -12.96
C ALA A 360 6.63 37.48 -13.56
N ARG A 361 5.48 37.59 -14.25
CA ARG A 361 4.95 38.84 -14.81
C ARG A 361 4.31 39.70 -13.72
N ALA A 362 4.42 41.02 -13.87
CA ALA A 362 3.69 41.95 -13.01
C ALA A 362 2.20 41.94 -13.40
N VAL A 363 1.33 41.88 -12.39
CA VAL A 363 -0.12 42.05 -12.49
C VAL A 363 -0.56 43.04 -11.42
N ASP A 364 -1.77 43.61 -11.51
CA ASP A 364 -2.20 44.74 -10.66
C ASP A 364 -2.01 44.47 -9.15
N GLY A 365 -0.94 45.03 -8.56
CA GLY A 365 -0.58 44.85 -7.15
C GLY A 365 0.01 43.48 -6.79
N ALA A 366 0.38 42.62 -7.74
CA ALA A 366 0.93 41.29 -7.48
C ALA A 366 1.89 40.80 -8.58
N ARG A 367 2.46 39.62 -8.39
CA ARG A 367 3.25 38.90 -9.42
C ARG A 367 2.55 37.60 -9.78
N ALA A 368 2.51 37.27 -11.06
CA ALA A 368 1.86 36.07 -11.56
C ALA A 368 2.84 35.20 -12.37
N LEU A 369 2.70 33.88 -12.29
CA LEU A 369 3.42 32.93 -13.13
C LEU A 369 2.51 31.75 -13.45
N ASP A 370 2.47 31.35 -14.73
CA ASP A 370 1.76 30.12 -15.12
C ASP A 370 2.64 28.94 -14.70
N VAL A 371 2.05 28.02 -13.95
CA VAL A 371 2.76 26.88 -13.37
C VAL A 371 1.93 25.62 -13.50
N HIS A 372 2.60 24.48 -13.44
CA HIS A 372 1.97 23.19 -13.35
C HIS A 372 1.96 22.73 -11.89
N PHE A 373 0.79 22.40 -11.36
CA PHE A 373 0.66 21.74 -10.08
C PHE A 373 0.38 20.25 -10.33
N PRO A 374 1.21 19.30 -9.87
CA PRO A 374 1.13 17.88 -10.26
C PRO A 374 -0.23 17.20 -10.04
N ARG A 375 -1.05 17.75 -9.14
CA ARG A 375 -2.39 17.25 -8.80
C ARG A 375 -3.54 17.94 -9.53
N PHE A 376 -3.36 19.16 -10.02
CA PHE A 376 -4.43 19.97 -10.63
C PHE A 376 -4.23 20.24 -12.13
N GLY A 377 -3.02 20.06 -12.63
CA GLY A 377 -2.66 20.51 -13.97
C GLY A 377 -2.19 21.97 -13.97
N GLU A 378 -2.51 22.68 -15.04
CA GLU A 378 -2.11 24.07 -15.24
C GLU A 378 -2.91 25.02 -14.34
N VAL A 379 -2.20 25.87 -13.60
CA VAL A 379 -2.74 26.87 -12.69
C VAL A 379 -1.89 28.14 -12.76
N VAL A 380 -2.38 29.23 -12.19
CA VAL A 380 -1.59 30.47 -12.06
C VAL A 380 -1.20 30.67 -10.60
N LEU A 381 0.10 30.79 -10.36
CA LEU A 381 0.67 31.21 -9.08
C LEU A 381 0.62 32.74 -8.99
N LEU A 382 0.12 33.26 -7.89
CA LEU A 382 0.04 34.67 -7.54
C LEU A 382 0.83 34.94 -6.25
N GLU A 383 1.76 35.89 -6.27
CA GLU A 383 2.41 36.43 -5.07
C GLU A 383 1.89 37.84 -4.80
N VAL A 384 1.18 37.99 -3.68
CA VAL A 384 0.56 39.25 -3.26
C VAL A 384 1.37 39.84 -2.10
N PRO A 385 1.98 41.04 -2.27
CA PRO A 385 2.77 41.68 -1.23
C PRO A 385 2.01 41.79 0.10
N GLY A 386 2.63 41.33 1.19
CA GLY A 386 2.06 41.39 2.54
C GLY A 386 0.96 40.35 2.83
N LYS A 387 0.54 39.55 1.85
CA LYS A 387 -0.53 38.55 2.01
C LYS A 387 -0.10 37.11 1.73
N GLY A 388 0.99 36.92 0.98
CA GLY A 388 1.55 35.61 0.70
C GLY A 388 1.28 35.15 -0.72
N ARG A 389 1.29 33.82 -0.92
CA ARG A 389 1.18 33.19 -2.23
C ARG A 389 -0.10 32.39 -2.35
N PHE A 390 -0.66 32.39 -3.56
CA PHE A 390 -1.90 31.70 -3.88
C PHE A 390 -1.78 31.04 -5.25
N VAL A 391 -2.48 29.93 -5.43
CA VAL A 391 -2.68 29.28 -6.72
C VAL A 391 -4.15 29.38 -7.10
N THR A 392 -4.43 29.59 -8.39
CA THR A 392 -5.80 29.66 -8.90
C THR A 392 -5.98 28.89 -10.20
N SER A 393 -7.16 28.28 -10.35
CA SER A 393 -7.60 27.66 -11.61
C SER A 393 -8.15 28.67 -12.62
N LEU A 394 -8.18 29.97 -12.30
CA LEU A 394 -8.63 31.04 -13.19
C LEU A 394 -7.51 31.43 -14.18
N THR A 395 -7.08 30.49 -15.03
CA THR A 395 -5.94 30.68 -15.94
C THR A 395 -6.07 31.90 -16.84
N ASP A 396 -7.26 32.11 -17.40
CA ASP A 396 -7.50 33.17 -18.39
C ASP A 396 -7.79 34.54 -17.74
N ARG A 397 -7.92 34.60 -16.40
CA ARG A 397 -8.33 35.80 -15.63
C ARG A 397 -7.74 35.82 -14.22
N ALA A 398 -6.46 35.47 -14.10
CA ALA A 398 -5.82 35.30 -12.80
C ALA A 398 -5.81 36.58 -11.96
N GLU A 399 -5.82 37.75 -12.61
CA GLU A 399 -5.94 39.06 -11.94
C GLU A 399 -7.24 39.21 -11.13
N ARG A 400 -8.33 38.53 -11.53
CA ARG A 400 -9.59 38.55 -10.77
C ARG A 400 -9.52 37.76 -9.47
N ALA A 401 -8.60 36.79 -9.37
CA ALA A 401 -8.36 36.10 -8.11
C ALA A 401 -7.78 37.03 -7.05
N LEU A 402 -7.12 38.13 -7.43
CA LEU A 402 -6.57 39.12 -6.50
C LEU A 402 -7.68 39.77 -5.67
N ASP A 403 -8.83 40.07 -6.27
CA ASP A 403 -9.99 40.67 -5.57
C ASP A 403 -10.66 39.70 -4.58
N LEU A 404 -10.27 38.42 -4.62
CA LEU A 404 -10.75 37.37 -3.71
C LEU A 404 -9.82 37.13 -2.52
N VAL A 405 -8.54 37.53 -2.64
CA VAL A 405 -7.52 37.38 -1.59
C VAL A 405 -7.04 38.73 -1.02
N LYS A 406 -7.51 39.85 -1.61
CA LYS A 406 -7.36 41.23 -1.10
C LYS A 406 -8.14 41.50 0.17
#